data_AF-A0A0K0Y3T6-F1
#
_entry.id   AF-A0A0K0Y3T6-F1
#
_cell.length_a   1.000
_cell.length_b   1.000
_cell.length_c   1.000
_cell.angle_alpha   90.00
_cell.angle_beta   90.00
_cell.angle_gamma   90.00
#
_symmetry.space_group_name_H-M   'P 1'
#
loop_
_entity.id
_entity.type
_entity.pdbx_description
1 polymer ?
#
loop_
_entity_poly.entity_id
_entity_poly.type
_entity_poly.pdbx_seq_one_letter_code
_entity_poly.pdbx_strand_id
1 'polypeptide(L)' 'MAHITDVRIGNASVFSNIAALRDTLAARFAQHRVYRKTLAELQSLSKRDLADLGMHPSAIVSIAYQAAYGQK' A
#
# COMPACT_ATOMS: atom_id res chain seq x y z
N MET A 1 -28.13 -28.52 -26.87
CA MET A 1 -27.93 -28.43 -25.41
C MET A 1 -27.12 -27.17 -25.13
N ALA A 2 -27.80 -26.03 -24.92
CA ALA A 2 -27.14 -24.79 -24.55
C ALA A 2 -26.96 -24.79 -23.03
N HIS A 3 -25.71 -24.80 -22.56
CA HIS A 3 -25.40 -24.55 -21.16
C HIS A 3 -25.61 -23.06 -20.89
N ILE A 4 -26.83 -22.72 -20.45
CA ILE A 4 -27.14 -21.39 -19.96
C ILE A 4 -26.58 -21.35 -18.54
N THR A 5 -25.44 -20.68 -18.37
CA THR A 5 -24.85 -20.39 -17.07
C THR A 5 -25.85 -19.56 -16.27
N ASP A 6 -26.47 -20.22 -15.29
CA ASP A 6 -27.40 -19.62 -14.33
C ASP A 6 -26.58 -18.68 -13.41
N VAL A 7 -26.45 -17.41 -13.80
CA VAL A 7 -25.91 -16.39 -12.91
C VAL A 7 -27.01 -16.08 -11.90
N ARG A 8 -26.99 -16.79 -10.78
CA ARG A 8 -27.88 -16.59 -9.64
C ARG A 8 -27.55 -15.23 -8.97
N ILE A 9 -28.08 -14.15 -9.55
CA ILE A 9 -27.91 -12.76 -9.12
C ILE A 9 -28.92 -12.42 -8.03
N GLY A 10 -28.44 -11.77 -6.99
CA GLY A 10 -29.25 -11.13 -5.95
C GLY A 10 -28.36 -10.68 -4.79
N ASN A 11 -27.77 -11.64 -4.07
CA ASN A 11 -26.97 -11.37 -2.87
C ASN A 11 -25.49 -11.80 -2.96
N ALA A 12 -25.08 -12.77 -3.77
CA ALA A 12 -23.67 -13.19 -3.74
C ALA A 12 -22.72 -12.16 -4.40
N SER A 13 -23.12 -11.59 -5.54
CA SER A 13 -22.28 -10.69 -6.36
C SER A 13 -21.99 -9.33 -5.70
N VAL A 14 -22.98 -8.72 -5.05
CA VAL A 14 -22.81 -7.43 -4.38
C VAL A 14 -21.88 -7.56 -3.17
N PHE A 15 -22.03 -8.62 -2.38
CA PHE A 15 -21.19 -8.87 -1.21
C PHE A 15 -19.75 -9.27 -1.61
N SER A 16 -19.57 -10.03 -2.69
CA SER A 16 -18.22 -10.31 -3.23
C SER A 16 -17.51 -9.06 -3.76
N ASN A 17 -18.25 -8.14 -4.39
CA ASN A 17 -17.68 -6.87 -4.87
C ASN A 17 -17.26 -5.98 -3.69
N ILE A 18 -18.08 -5.91 -2.64
CA ILE A 18 -17.74 -5.15 -1.42
C ILE A 18 -16.51 -5.75 -0.73
N ALA A 19 -16.40 -7.08 -0.64
CA ALA A 19 -15.23 -7.73 -0.04
C ALA A 19 -13.94 -7.41 -0.81
N ALA A 20 -13.96 -7.54 -2.15
CA ALA A 20 -12.81 -7.19 -2.99
C ALA A 20 -12.42 -5.71 -2.85
N LEU A 21 -13.40 -4.80 -2.81
CA LEU A 21 -13.14 -3.37 -2.58
C LEU A 21 -12.50 -3.13 -1.21
N ARG A 22 -12.97 -3.78 -0.15
CA ARG A 22 -12.38 -3.69 1.19
C ARG A 22 -10.94 -4.19 1.21
N ASP A 23 -10.64 -5.29 0.55
CA ASP A 23 -9.29 -5.85 0.49
C ASP A 23 -8.33 -4.91 -0.24
N THR A 24 -8.75 -4.33 -1.38
CA THR A 24 -7.92 -3.33 -2.08
C THR A 24 -7.69 -2.07 -1.25
N LEU A 25 -8.69 -1.63 -0.48
CA LEU A 25 -8.59 -0.46 0.36
C LEU A 25 -7.68 -0.73 1.57
N ALA A 26 -7.81 -1.90 2.19
CA ALA A 26 -6.95 -2.35 3.27
C ALA A 26 -5.49 -2.44 2.83
N ALA A 27 -5.22 -3.01 1.65
CA ALA A 27 -3.88 -3.09 1.08
C ALA A 27 -3.29 -1.68 0.84
N ARG A 28 -4.07 -0.76 0.27
CA ARG A 28 -3.65 0.65 0.08
C ARG A 28 -3.37 1.36 1.40
N PHE A 29 -4.21 1.13 2.40
CA PHE A 29 -4.03 1.72 3.72
C PHE A 29 -2.77 1.19 4.42
N ALA A 30 -2.51 -0.12 4.30
CA ALA A 30 -1.28 -0.73 4.81
C ALA A 30 -0.04 -0.11 4.16
N GLN A 31 -0.02 0.03 2.83
CA GLN A 31 1.08 0.71 2.12
C GLN A 31 1.23 2.17 2.58
N HIS A 32 0.12 2.91 2.70
CA HIS A 32 0.17 4.30 3.17
C HIS A 32 0.71 4.42 4.61
N ARG A 33 0.35 3.47 5.48
CA ARG A 33 0.86 3.39 6.85
C ARG A 33 2.37 3.16 6.86
N VAL A 34 2.88 2.26 6.02
CA VAL A 34 4.33 2.04 5.86
C VAL A 34 5.02 3.31 5.37
N TYR A 35 4.48 3.98 4.36
CA TYR A 35 5.03 5.24 3.86
C TYR A 35 5.13 6.31 4.95
N ARG A 36 4.02 6.54 5.67
CA ARG A 36 3.98 7.56 6.75
C ARG A 36 4.95 7.23 7.88
N LYS A 37 5.02 5.96 8.28
CA LYS A 37 5.89 5.49 9.36
C LYS A 37 7.36 5.67 8.96
N THR A 38 7.76 5.15 7.81
CA THR A 38 9.14 5.25 7.30
C THR A 38 9.57 6.70 7.11
N LEU A 39 8.69 7.54 6.55
CA LEU A 39 8.97 8.96 6.38
C LEU A 39 9.16 9.67 7.74
N ALA A 40 8.32 9.39 8.73
CA ALA A 40 8.44 9.99 10.06
C ALA A 40 9.74 9.54 10.76
N GLU A 41 10.07 8.25 10.69
CA GLU A 41 11.31 7.70 11.26
C GLU A 41 12.54 8.33 10.60
N LEU A 42 12.58 8.39 9.26
CA LEU A 42 13.69 9.01 8.52
C LEU A 42 13.80 10.52 8.73
N GLN A 43 12.67 11.22 8.91
CA GLN A 43 12.68 12.65 9.23
C GLN A 43 13.07 12.93 10.68
N SER A 44 12.91 11.96 11.59
CA SER A 44 13.33 12.10 12.99
C SER A 44 14.85 11.95 13.17
N LEU A 45 15.53 11.33 12.20
CA LEU A 45 16.99 11.21 12.17
C LEU A 45 17.66 12.56 11.88
N SER A 46 18.83 12.80 12.48
CA SER A 46 19.58 14.02 12.23
C SER A 46 20.29 13.97 10.88
N LYS A 47 20.68 15.13 10.34
CA LYS A 47 21.49 15.20 9.10
C LYS A 47 22.79 14.41 9.19
N ARG A 48 23.37 14.29 10.39
CA ARG A 48 24.58 13.50 10.63
C ARG A 48 24.28 12.01 10.52
N ASP A 49 23.24 11.53 11.19
CA ASP A 49 22.85 10.12 11.13
C ASP A 49 22.50 9.70 9.69
N LEU A 50 21.82 10.58 8.95
CA LEU A 50 21.55 10.38 7.52
C LEU A 50 22.85 10.34 6.70
N ALA A 51 23.82 11.22 6.98
CA ALA A 51 25.11 11.21 6.30
C ALA A 51 25.95 9.98 6.65
N ASP A 52 25.88 9.49 7.89
CA ASP A 52 26.55 8.26 8.34
C ASP A 52 25.98 7.02 7.62
N LEU A 53 24.68 7.05 7.31
CA LEU A 53 24.02 6.06 6.45
C LEU A 53 24.31 6.29 4.95
N GLY A 54 25.06 7.32 4.58
CA GLY A 54 25.37 7.66 3.19
C GLY A 54 24.21 8.22 2.39
N MET A 55 23.17 8.76 3.05
CA MET A 55 21.96 9.27 2.40
C MET A 55 21.76 10.77 2.59
N HIS A 56 21.24 11.42 1.55
CA HIS A 56 20.86 12.83 1.60
C HIS A 56 19.39 13.00 2.05
N PRO A 57 19.01 14.06 2.78
CA PRO A 57 17.63 14.29 3.22
C PRO A 57 16.59 14.32 2.07
N SER A 58 16.99 14.71 0.87
CA SER A 58 16.11 14.65 -0.32
C SER A 58 15.74 13.22 -0.72
N ALA A 59 16.56 12.22 -0.37
CA ALA A 59 16.31 10.82 -0.67
C ALA A 59 15.24 10.20 0.25
N ILE A 60 14.93 10.82 1.39
CA ILE A 60 13.97 10.30 2.38
C ILE A 60 12.62 9.98 1.73
N VAL A 61 12.08 10.91 0.94
CA VAL A 61 10.77 10.73 0.30
C VAL A 61 10.80 9.58 -0.71
N SER A 62 11.88 9.48 -1.49
CA SER A 62 12.08 8.40 -2.46
C SER A 62 12.17 7.03 -1.78
N ILE A 63 12.94 6.93 -0.70
CA ILE A 63 13.12 5.68 0.06
C ILE A 63 11.82 5.28 0.77
N ALA A 64 11.13 6.22 1.41
CA ALA A 64 9.84 5.95 2.04
C ALA A 64 8.80 5.48 1.01
N TYR A 65 8.80 6.08 -0.19
CA TYR A 65 7.95 5.65 -1.30
C TYR A 65 8.31 4.24 -1.77
N GLN A 66 9.60 3.94 -1.95
CA GLN A 66 10.07 2.61 -2.36
C GLN A 66 9.76 1.54 -1.32
N ALA A 67 9.89 1.85 -0.02
CA ALA A 67 9.54 0.94 1.07
C ALA A 67 8.03 0.61 1.09
N ALA A 68 7.18 1.57 0.72
CA ALA A 68 5.73 1.39 0.72
C ALA A 68 5.17 0.77 -0.56
N TYR A 69 5.71 1.12 -1.72
CA TYR A 69 5.14 0.80 -3.03
C TYR A 69 6.07 0.01 -3.96
N GLY A 70 7.36 -0.09 -3.63
CA GLY A 70 8.38 -0.75 -4.44
C GLY A 70 8.54 -2.25 -4.20
N GLN A 71 7.83 -2.82 -3.22
CA GLN A 71 7.78 -4.27 -2.99
C GLN A 71 6.72 -4.88 -3.91
N LYS A 72 7.10 -5.18 -5.16
CA LYS A 72 6.34 -6.01 -6.09
C LYS A 72 7.23 -7.10 -6.66
#